data_AF-A0A6B3XZJ9-F1
#
_entry.id   AF-A0A6B3XZJ9-F1
#
_cell.length_a   1.000
_cell.length_b   1.000
_cell.length_c   1.000
_cell.angle_alpha   90.00
_cell.angle_beta   90.00
_cell.angle_gamma   90.00
#
_symmetry.space_group_name_H-M   'P 1'
#
loop_
_entity.id
_entity.type
_entity.pdbx_description
1 polymer ?
#
loop_
_entity_poly.entity_id
_entity_poly.type
_entity_poly.pdbx_seq_one_letter_code
_entity_poly.pdbx_strand_id
1 'polypeptide(L)'
;KVKDGILKACVEKDVPVVLAGTIRDRFTLPNVYDNVYEAQDAMRKHTRKSTMLICLSTVLHTIASGNMTPSYTVRDGVVRPVYIYSIDIQEFSVNKLSDRGTLEVKTLVTNAQDFITNIAKALVK
;
A
#
# COMPACT_ATOMS: atom_id res chain seq x y z
N LYS A 1 20.50 5.33 17.43
CA LYS A 1 19.14 4.75 17.55
C LYS A 1 18.14 5.69 16.89
N VAL A 2 17.13 5.16 16.20
CA VAL A 2 16.06 5.94 15.55
C VAL A 2 15.19 6.59 16.63
N LYS A 3 14.87 7.89 16.50
CA LYS A 3 14.13 8.67 17.52
C LYS A 3 12.61 8.66 17.28
N ASP A 4 12.20 8.77 16.02
CA ASP A 4 10.83 8.92 15.56
C ASP A 4 10.64 8.35 14.13
N GLY A 5 9.44 8.47 13.56
CA GLY A 5 9.13 8.11 12.18
C GLY A 5 8.32 6.82 12.00
N ILE A 6 7.85 6.61 10.77
CA ILE A 6 6.89 5.54 10.41
C ILE A 6 7.48 4.16 10.70
N LEU A 7 8.72 3.88 10.28
CA LEU A 7 9.34 2.57 10.50
C LEU A 7 9.55 2.26 11.99
N LYS A 8 9.92 3.26 12.81
CA LYS A 8 10.01 3.09 14.26
C LYS A 8 8.66 2.74 14.85
N ALA A 9 7.61 3.47 14.47
CA ALA A 9 6.25 3.19 14.93
C ALA A 9 5.77 1.79 14.52
N CYS A 10 6.09 1.33 13.30
CA CYS A 10 5.77 -0.03 12.87
C CYS A 10 6.47 -1.08 13.73
N VAL A 11 7.76 -0.91 14.03
CA VAL A 11 8.50 -1.83 14.92
C VAL A 11 7.93 -1.83 16.34
N GLU A 12 7.63 -0.66 16.90
CA GLU A 12 7.07 -0.54 18.26
C GLU A 12 5.65 -1.09 18.40
N LYS A 13 4.91 -1.20 17.29
CA LYS A 13 3.53 -1.69 17.24
C LYS A 13 3.38 -3.06 16.58
N ASP A 14 4.48 -3.74 16.30
CA ASP A 14 4.50 -5.04 15.61
C ASP A 14 3.70 -5.05 14.29
N VAL A 15 3.80 -3.94 13.54
CA VAL A 15 3.19 -3.82 12.22
C VAL A 15 4.17 -4.36 11.19
N PRO A 16 3.79 -5.41 10.42
CA PRO A 16 4.68 -5.98 9.41
C PRO A 16 4.94 -4.98 8.29
N VAL A 17 6.22 -4.85 7.90
CA VAL A 17 6.67 -3.97 6.82
C VAL A 17 7.40 -4.81 5.79
N VAL A 18 7.03 -4.63 4.51
CA VAL A 18 7.75 -5.21 3.37
C VAL A 18 8.42 -4.08 2.62
N LEU A 19 9.75 -4.11 2.55
CA LEU A 19 10.55 -3.18 1.76
C LEU A 19 11.04 -3.91 0.52
N ALA A 20 10.48 -3.58 -0.64
CA ALA A 20 10.92 -4.14 -1.92
C ALA A 20 12.03 -3.28 -2.50
N GLY A 21 13.19 -3.89 -2.78
CA GLY A 21 14.32 -3.22 -3.39
C GLY A 21 14.05 -2.82 -4.84
N THR A 22 14.73 -1.77 -5.30
CA THR A 22 14.66 -1.31 -6.68
C THR A 22 16.04 -1.10 -7.27
N ILE A 23 16.15 -1.13 -8.59
CA ILE A 23 17.38 -0.82 -9.32
C ILE A 23 17.93 0.60 -9.07
N ARG A 24 17.17 1.47 -8.40
CA ARG A 24 17.57 2.85 -8.07
C ARG A 24 18.17 2.94 -6.67
N ASP A 25 18.09 1.89 -5.88
CA ASP A 25 18.52 1.91 -4.50
C ASP A 25 20.05 1.97 -4.47
N ARG A 26 20.58 3.03 -3.89
CA ARG A 26 22.04 3.21 -3.78
C ARG A 26 22.64 2.34 -2.68
N PHE A 27 21.85 2.07 -1.63
CA PHE A 27 22.22 1.23 -0.49
C PHE A 27 21.00 0.47 -0.01
N THR A 28 21.16 -0.81 0.24
CA THR A 28 20.10 -1.67 0.74
C THR A 28 20.08 -1.61 2.27
N LEU A 29 18.95 -1.21 2.85
CA LEU A 29 18.76 -1.33 4.30
C LEU A 29 18.66 -2.82 4.69
N PRO A 30 19.08 -3.20 5.92
CA PRO A 30 18.79 -4.53 6.43
C PRO A 30 17.29 -4.85 6.32
N ASN A 31 16.96 -6.07 5.88
CA ASN A 31 15.59 -6.58 5.69
C ASN A 31 14.82 -6.03 4.47
N VAL A 32 15.50 -5.37 3.54
CA VAL A 32 14.94 -5.11 2.19
C VAL A 32 15.07 -6.37 1.35
N TYR A 33 14.03 -6.67 0.56
CA TYR A 33 14.04 -7.75 -0.42
C TYR A 33 14.66 -7.26 -1.73
N ASP A 34 15.92 -7.62 -1.98
CA ASP A 34 16.59 -7.31 -3.26
C ASP A 34 16.05 -8.17 -4.42
N ASN A 35 15.59 -9.39 -4.12
CA ASN A 35 14.92 -10.24 -5.09
C ASN A 35 13.45 -9.83 -5.24
N VAL A 36 13.09 -9.34 -6.43
CA VAL A 36 11.74 -8.85 -6.75
C VAL A 36 10.65 -9.91 -6.61
N TYR A 37 10.96 -11.19 -6.85
CA TYR A 37 9.99 -12.27 -6.70
C TYR A 37 9.72 -12.58 -5.23
N GLU A 38 10.76 -12.59 -4.39
CA GLU A 38 10.61 -12.74 -2.94
C GLU A 38 9.86 -11.55 -2.33
N ALA A 39 10.15 -10.33 -2.80
CA ALA A 39 9.42 -9.13 -2.42
C ALA A 39 7.93 -9.27 -2.77
N GLN A 40 7.63 -9.71 -4.00
CA GLN A 40 6.26 -9.93 -4.45
C GLN A 40 5.53 -10.98 -3.59
N ASP A 41 6.18 -12.09 -3.25
CA ASP A 41 5.59 -13.12 -2.40
C ASP A 41 5.38 -12.63 -0.96
N ALA A 42 6.31 -11.84 -0.43
CA ALA A 42 6.14 -11.18 0.87
C ALA A 42 4.95 -10.22 0.86
N MET A 43 4.83 -9.34 -0.14
CA MET A 43 3.69 -8.44 -0.30
C MET A 43 2.37 -9.21 -0.40
N ARG A 44 2.33 -10.28 -1.22
CA ARG A 44 1.13 -11.10 -1.44
C ARG A 44 0.60 -11.76 -0.17
N LYS A 45 1.47 -12.15 0.76
CA LYS A 45 1.05 -12.72 2.07
C LYS A 45 0.15 -11.75 2.86
N HIS A 46 0.37 -10.45 2.69
CA HIS A 46 -0.40 -9.40 3.35
C HIS A 46 -1.63 -9.00 2.52
N THR A 47 -1.45 -8.69 1.24
CA THR A 47 -2.55 -8.17 0.38
C THR A 47 -3.73 -9.13 0.26
N ARG A 48 -3.50 -10.45 0.27
CA ARG A 48 -4.58 -11.46 0.18
C ARG A 48 -5.53 -11.47 1.39
N LYS A 49 -5.08 -10.97 2.54
CA LYS A 49 -5.86 -10.92 3.80
C LYS A 49 -6.44 -9.53 4.06
N SER A 50 -6.05 -8.54 3.28
CA SER A 50 -6.48 -7.16 3.44
C SER A 50 -7.96 -6.99 3.08
N THR A 51 -8.68 -6.21 3.88
CA THR A 51 -10.04 -5.76 3.56
C THR A 51 -10.05 -4.40 2.85
N MET A 52 -8.90 -3.72 2.86
CA MET A 52 -8.71 -2.41 2.26
C MET A 52 -7.24 -2.24 1.88
N LEU A 53 -6.98 -1.58 0.75
CA LEU A 53 -5.65 -1.16 0.33
C LEU A 53 -5.65 0.36 0.14
N ILE A 54 -4.69 1.04 0.77
CA ILE A 54 -4.48 2.49 0.59
C ILE A 54 -3.11 2.69 -0.05
N CYS A 55 -3.11 3.25 -1.25
CA CYS A 55 -1.96 3.47 -2.09
C CYS A 55 -1.61 4.97 -2.11
N LEU A 56 -0.39 5.32 -1.73
CA LEU A 56 0.03 6.72 -1.51
C LEU A 56 1.21 7.09 -2.41
N SER A 57 0.96 7.90 -3.44
CA SER A 57 1.96 8.56 -4.29
C SER A 57 3.07 7.65 -4.84
N THR A 58 2.72 6.44 -5.28
CA THR A 58 3.69 5.48 -5.82
C THR A 58 3.09 4.59 -6.89
N VAL A 59 3.29 4.92 -8.17
CA VAL A 59 2.71 4.15 -9.28
C VAL A 59 3.16 2.69 -9.28
N LEU A 60 4.46 2.42 -9.11
CA LEU A 60 5.02 1.08 -9.20
C LEU A 60 4.45 0.13 -8.13
N HIS A 61 4.51 0.54 -6.86
CA HIS A 61 4.02 -0.28 -5.76
C HIS A 61 2.49 -0.35 -5.72
N THR A 62 1.79 0.71 -6.13
CA THR A 62 0.33 0.71 -6.27
C THR A 62 -0.13 -0.35 -7.26
N ILE A 63 0.48 -0.38 -8.44
CA ILE A 63 0.19 -1.36 -9.49
C ILE A 63 0.51 -2.78 -9.03
N ALA A 64 1.71 -2.98 -8.46
CA ALA A 64 2.13 -4.29 -7.99
C ALA A 64 1.17 -4.82 -6.90
N SER A 65 0.86 -3.98 -5.91
CA SER A 65 -0.05 -4.33 -4.81
C SER A 65 -1.46 -4.60 -5.31
N GLY A 66 -1.99 -3.77 -6.22
CA GLY A 66 -3.30 -3.96 -6.84
C GLY A 66 -3.43 -5.31 -7.55
N ASN A 67 -2.45 -5.67 -8.38
CA ASN A 67 -2.44 -6.95 -9.09
C ASN A 67 -2.39 -8.18 -8.14
N MET A 68 -1.85 -8.02 -6.93
CA MET A 68 -1.79 -9.07 -5.91
C MET A 68 -2.99 -9.07 -4.97
N THR A 69 -3.86 -8.06 -5.05
CA THR A 69 -5.00 -7.90 -4.15
C THR A 69 -6.22 -8.56 -4.76
N PRO A 70 -6.84 -9.54 -4.07
CA PRO A 70 -8.11 -10.12 -4.51
C PRO A 70 -9.23 -9.07 -4.55
N SER A 71 -10.23 -9.26 -5.40
CA SER A 71 -11.42 -8.38 -5.44
C SER A 71 -12.33 -8.54 -4.21
N TYR A 72 -12.20 -9.66 -3.50
CA TYR A 72 -12.93 -9.94 -2.26
C TYR A 72 -12.05 -10.73 -1.30
N THR A 73 -12.36 -10.63 -0.02
CA THR A 73 -11.78 -11.45 1.03
C THR A 73 -12.89 -12.12 1.84
N VAL A 74 -12.61 -13.33 2.34
CA VAL A 74 -13.53 -14.05 3.22
C VAL A 74 -13.04 -13.85 4.64
N ARG A 75 -13.85 -13.16 5.45
CA ARG A 75 -13.57 -12.94 6.87
C ARG A 75 -14.77 -13.40 7.68
N ASP A 76 -14.51 -14.28 8.64
CA ASP A 76 -15.53 -14.85 9.53
C ASP A 76 -16.69 -15.53 8.75
N GLY A 77 -16.36 -16.19 7.62
CA GLY A 77 -17.33 -16.85 6.74
C GLY A 77 -18.11 -15.91 5.80
N VAL A 78 -17.89 -14.59 5.89
CA VAL A 78 -18.59 -13.60 5.07
C VAL A 78 -17.69 -13.12 3.93
N VAL A 79 -18.22 -13.16 2.71
CA VAL A 79 -17.58 -12.55 1.53
C VAL A 79 -17.70 -11.03 1.64
N ARG A 80 -16.57 -10.34 1.68
CA ARG A 80 -16.50 -8.88 1.73
C ARG A 80 -15.67 -8.40 0.55
N PRO A 81 -16.09 -7.34 -0.15
CA PRO A 81 -15.27 -6.83 -1.22
C PRO A 81 -14.08 -6.05 -0.64
N VAL A 82 -13.01 -5.92 -1.42
CA VAL A 82 -11.77 -5.24 -1.01
C VAL A 82 -11.72 -3.86 -1.64
N TYR A 83 -11.81 -2.83 -0.80
CA TYR A 83 -11.74 -1.44 -1.25
C TYR A 83 -10.30 -1.03 -1.51
N ILE A 84 -10.04 -0.43 -2.68
CA ILE A 84 -8.72 0.09 -2.99
C ILE A 84 -8.81 1.60 -3.18
N TYR A 85 -7.99 2.35 -2.46
CA TYR A 85 -7.88 3.79 -2.57
C TYR A 85 -6.53 4.15 -3.18
N SER A 86 -6.54 4.84 -4.32
CA SER A 86 -5.33 5.32 -4.99
C SER A 86 -5.25 6.83 -4.88
N ILE A 87 -4.25 7.33 -4.15
CA ILE A 87 -4.03 8.75 -3.89
C ILE A 87 -2.73 9.15 -4.57
N ASP A 88 -2.81 10.04 -5.56
CA ASP A 88 -1.65 10.61 -6.24
C ASP A 88 -1.98 12.03 -6.70
N ILE A 89 -0.97 12.88 -6.84
CA ILE A 89 -1.15 14.24 -7.37
C ILE A 89 -1.33 14.22 -8.89
N GLN A 90 -0.82 13.18 -9.56
CA GLN A 90 -0.90 13.03 -11.01
C GLN A 90 -2.11 12.19 -11.38
N GLU A 91 -3.02 12.77 -12.16
CA GLU A 91 -4.21 12.06 -12.68
C GLU A 91 -3.83 10.80 -13.48
N PHE A 92 -2.76 10.89 -14.27
CA PHE A 92 -2.23 9.75 -15.01
C PHE A 92 -1.90 8.54 -14.11
N SER A 93 -1.36 8.80 -12.91
CA SER A 93 -0.94 7.76 -11.97
C SER A 93 -2.13 6.99 -11.40
N VAL A 94 -3.20 7.69 -11.02
CA VAL A 94 -4.38 7.04 -10.42
C VAL A 94 -5.19 6.24 -11.43
N ASN A 95 -5.24 6.67 -12.69
CA ASN A 95 -5.99 5.99 -13.75
C ASN A 95 -5.41 4.60 -14.09
N LYS A 96 -4.08 4.41 -13.96
CA LYS A 96 -3.43 3.13 -14.26
C LYS A 96 -3.92 1.95 -13.42
N LEU A 97 -4.44 2.21 -12.23
CA LEU A 97 -5.00 1.15 -11.39
C LEU A 97 -6.48 0.90 -11.72
N SER A 98 -7.25 1.96 -11.95
CA SER A 98 -8.65 1.86 -12.37
C SER A 98 -8.80 1.06 -13.68
N ASP A 99 -7.88 1.28 -14.63
CA ASP A 99 -7.88 0.63 -15.95
C ASP A 99 -7.60 -0.89 -15.88
N ARG A 100 -7.17 -1.43 -14.74
CA ARG A 100 -6.84 -2.86 -14.57
C ARG A 100 -7.98 -3.71 -14.01
N GLY A 101 -9.22 -3.24 -14.12
CA GLY A 101 -10.41 -4.06 -13.88
C GLY A 101 -10.66 -4.40 -12.40
N THR A 102 -10.03 -3.69 -11.47
CA THR A 102 -10.35 -3.84 -10.05
C THR A 102 -11.60 -3.02 -9.75
N LEU A 103 -12.74 -3.71 -9.65
CA LEU A 103 -14.09 -3.14 -9.58
C LEU A 103 -14.33 -2.10 -8.46
N GLU A 104 -13.48 -2.07 -7.44
CA GLU A 104 -13.63 -1.18 -6.27
C GLU A 104 -12.45 -0.22 -6.03
N VAL A 105 -11.81 0.25 -7.11
CA VAL A 105 -10.79 1.30 -6.99
C VAL A 105 -11.46 2.67 -6.92
N LYS A 106 -11.20 3.39 -5.84
CA LYS A 106 -11.51 4.82 -5.68
C LYS A 106 -10.23 5.62 -5.84
N THR A 107 -10.23 6.56 -6.78
CA THR A 107 -9.09 7.43 -7.04
C THR A 107 -9.30 8.80 -6.42
N LEU A 108 -8.24 9.38 -5.85
CA LEU A 108 -8.23 10.75 -5.34
C LEU A 108 -7.02 11.47 -5.93
N VAL A 109 -7.28 12.47 -6.78
CA VAL A 109 -6.23 13.34 -7.31
C VAL A 109 -5.94 14.44 -6.30
N THR A 110 -4.96 14.22 -5.43
CA THR A 110 -4.60 15.17 -4.37
C THR A 110 -3.18 14.93 -3.85
N ASN A 111 -2.67 15.88 -3.07
CA ASN A 111 -1.41 15.73 -2.36
C ASN A 111 -1.56 14.67 -1.24
N ALA A 112 -0.70 13.64 -1.24
CA ALA A 112 -0.74 12.59 -0.23
C ALA A 112 -0.49 13.09 1.20
N GLN A 113 0.32 14.15 1.38
CA GLN A 113 0.53 14.76 2.69
C GLN A 113 -0.75 15.40 3.23
N ASP A 114 -1.47 16.14 2.38
CA ASP A 114 -2.73 16.77 2.76
C ASP A 114 -3.79 15.71 3.06
N PHE A 115 -3.86 14.65 2.25
CA PHE A 115 -4.72 13.50 2.48
C PHE A 115 -4.47 12.86 3.86
N ILE A 116 -3.21 12.52 4.17
CA ILE A 116 -2.85 11.89 5.46
C ILE A 116 -3.14 12.83 6.63
N THR A 117 -2.82 14.12 6.50
CA THR A 117 -3.05 15.11 7.55
C THR A 117 -4.54 15.28 7.85
N ASN A 118 -5.37 15.34 6.81
CA ASN A 118 -6.82 15.47 6.98
C ASN A 118 -7.45 14.19 7.54
N ILE A 119 -7.00 13.01 7.10
CA ILE A 119 -7.44 11.74 7.69
C ILE A 119 -7.06 11.65 9.17
N ALA A 120 -5.82 12.00 9.53
CA ALA A 120 -5.37 11.98 10.91
C ALA A 120 -6.27 12.86 11.82
N LYS A 121 -6.61 14.07 11.36
CA LYS A 121 -7.55 14.96 12.07
C LYS A 121 -8.96 14.37 12.19
N ALA A 122 -9.44 13.67 11.16
CA ALA A 122 -10.78 13.09 11.15
C ALA A 122 -10.91 11.81 11.99
N LEU A 123 -9.82 11.05 12.18
CA LEU A 123 -9.80 9.80 12.95
C LEU A 123 -9.66 10.00 14.46
N VAL A 124 -8.99 11.07 14.91
CA VAL A 124 -8.77 11.36 16.34
C VAL A 124 -9.97 12.10 16.94
N LYS A 125 -11.20 11.67 16.60
CA LYS A 125 -12.42 12.19 17.21
C LYS A 125 -12.63 11.65 18.62
#